data_AF-A0A929PJ22-F1
#
_entry.id   AF-A0A929PJ22-F1
#
_cell.length_a   1.000
_cell.length_b   1.000
_cell.length_c   1.000
_cell.angle_alpha   90.00
_cell.angle_beta   90.00
_cell.angle_gamma   90.00
#
_symmetry.space_group_name_H-M   'P 1'
#
loop_
_entity.id
_entity.type
_entity.pdbx_description
1 polymer ?
#
loop_
_entity_poly.entity_id
_entity_poly.type
_entity_poly.pdbx_seq_one_letter_code
_entity_poly.pdbx_strand_id
1 'polypeptide(L)'
;MKRIKIVSVLVALLLAAIISGCIVHEEVSPDEKTGKKVLLIFSYHPEHPWVIEETRGAEDIFKDKGVETEKFYLDTKRKTSAEWKKKVSEEAVKKIEEFKPDLVIVFDDNACELVAMKYA
;
A
#
# COMPACT_ATOMS: atom_id res chain seq x y z
N MET A 1 42.38 -0.31 -53.40
CA MET A 1 42.75 -0.99 -52.13
C MET A 1 42.44 -0.21 -50.84
N LYS A 2 42.16 1.12 -50.86
CA LYS A 2 41.87 1.90 -49.64
C LYS A 2 40.38 1.91 -49.21
N ARG A 3 39.44 1.79 -50.15
CA ARG A 3 37.98 1.85 -49.88
C ARG A 3 37.43 0.66 -49.09
N ILE A 4 37.97 -0.55 -49.31
CA ILE A 4 37.54 -1.78 -48.61
C ILE A 4 37.88 -1.71 -47.11
N LYS A 5 39.06 -1.20 -46.75
CA LYS A 5 39.47 -1.04 -45.34
C LYS A 5 38.61 -0.01 -44.58
N ILE A 6 38.19 1.06 -45.26
CA ILE A 6 37.36 2.12 -44.66
C ILE A 6 35.92 1.62 -44.42
N VAL A 7 35.36 0.85 -45.35
CA VAL A 7 34.04 0.22 -45.19
C VAL A 7 34.07 -0.81 -44.05
N SER A 8 35.12 -1.64 -43.95
CA SER A 8 35.27 -2.60 -42.85
C SER A 8 35.40 -1.94 -41.47
N VAL A 9 36.08 -0.79 -41.38
CA VAL A 9 36.21 -0.01 -40.13
C VAL A 9 34.89 0.67 -39.74
N LEU A 10 34.14 1.18 -40.72
CA LEU A 10 32.81 1.78 -40.48
C LEU A 10 31.77 0.73 -40.05
N VAL A 11 31.78 -0.47 -40.64
CA VAL A 11 30.90 -1.59 -40.25
C VAL A 11 31.24 -2.10 -38.85
N ALA A 12 32.53 -2.17 -38.49
CA ALA A 12 32.96 -2.56 -37.14
C ALA A 12 32.57 -1.53 -36.06
N LEU A 13 32.61 -0.23 -36.37
CA LEU A 13 32.18 0.84 -35.46
C LEU A 13 30.66 0.86 -35.25
N LEU A 14 29.87 0.55 -36.30
CA LEU A 14 28.42 0.42 -36.20
C LEU A 14 28.00 -0.82 -35.39
N LEU A 15 28.72 -1.95 -35.50
CA LEU A 15 28.46 -3.14 -34.69
C LEU A 15 28.81 -2.95 -33.21
N ALA A 16 29.87 -2.22 -32.89
CA ALA A 16 30.24 -1.90 -31.51
C ALA A 16 29.23 -0.96 -30.83
N ALA A 17 28.62 -0.01 -31.57
CA ALA A 17 27.58 0.87 -31.04
C ALA A 17 26.27 0.12 -30.74
N ILE A 18 25.95 -0.93 -31.49
CA ILE A 18 24.76 -1.78 -31.22
C ILE A 18 24.98 -2.63 -29.96
N ILE A 19 26.19 -3.15 -29.74
CA ILE A 19 26.52 -3.91 -28.52
C ILE A 19 26.53 -2.99 -27.28
N SER A 20 26.98 -1.75 -27.41
CA SER A 20 26.96 -0.76 -26.31
C SER A 20 25.58 -0.17 -26.03
N GLY A 21 24.64 -0.22 -26.99
CA GLY A 21 23.26 0.28 -26.84
C GLY A 21 22.24 -0.78 -26.42
N CYS A 22 22.62 -2.06 -26.40
CA CYS A 22 21.75 -3.19 -26.01
C CYS A 22 21.98 -3.70 -24.59
N ILE A 23 22.91 -3.11 -23.83
CA ILE A 23 22.92 -3.35 -22.38
C ILE A 23 21.83 -2.47 -21.80
N VAL A 24 20.59 -2.97 -21.89
CA VAL A 24 19.58 -2.64 -20.91
C VAL A 24 20.15 -3.18 -19.60
N HIS A 25 20.92 -2.35 -18.90
CA HIS A 25 21.12 -2.58 -17.48
C HIS A 25 19.73 -2.41 -16.88
N GLU A 26 19.07 -3.55 -16.70
CA GLU A 26 18.07 -3.68 -15.66
C GLU A 26 18.83 -3.43 -14.36
N GLU A 27 18.97 -2.16 -14.01
CA GLU A 27 19.30 -1.77 -12.65
C GLU A 27 18.13 -2.25 -11.82
N VAL A 28 18.25 -3.50 -11.37
CA VAL A 28 17.50 -4.02 -10.24
C VAL A 28 17.97 -3.14 -9.09
N SER A 29 17.31 -1.99 -8.91
CA SER A 29 17.38 -1.25 -7.68
C SER A 29 17.10 -2.27 -6.58
N PRO A 30 17.89 -2.28 -5.48
CA PRO A 30 17.49 -3.05 -4.32
C PRO A 30 16.03 -2.71 -4.08
N ASP A 31 15.18 -3.74 -4.01
CA ASP A 31 13.81 -3.59 -3.54
C ASP A 31 13.91 -2.81 -2.23
N GLU A 32 13.71 -1.49 -2.30
CA GLU A 32 13.26 -0.69 -1.20
C GLU A 32 12.02 -1.43 -0.78
N LYS A 33 12.15 -2.29 0.25
CA LYS A 33 11.02 -2.94 0.88
C LYS A 33 10.15 -1.82 1.42
N THR A 34 9.31 -1.27 0.55
CA THR A 34 8.19 -0.44 0.93
C THR A 34 7.33 -1.40 1.73
N GLY A 35 7.42 -1.30 3.05
CA GLY A 35 6.74 -2.20 3.97
C GLY A 35 5.27 -2.29 3.59
N LYS A 36 4.70 -3.50 3.68
CA LYS A 36 3.26 -3.67 3.41
C LYS A 36 2.45 -2.77 4.33
N LYS A 37 1.39 -2.18 3.79
CA LYS A 37 0.53 -1.23 4.51
C LYS A 37 -0.76 -1.90 4.94
N VAL A 38 -1.09 -1.78 6.22
CA VAL A 38 -2.32 -2.31 6.80
C VAL A 38 -3.10 -1.20 7.47
N LEU A 39 -4.38 -1.06 7.11
CA LEU A 39 -5.29 -0.16 7.79
C LEU A 39 -6.24 -0.95 8.69
N LEU A 40 -6.22 -0.62 9.99
CA LEU A 40 -7.12 -1.19 10.99
C LEU A 40 -8.30 -0.22 11.22
N ILE A 41 -9.53 -0.67 10.98
CA ILE A 41 -10.72 0.17 11.15
C ILE A 41 -11.60 -0.41 12.25
N PHE A 42 -11.76 0.35 13.33
CA PHE A 42 -12.50 -0.08 14.51
C PHE A 42 -13.88 0.57 14.58
N SER A 43 -14.88 -0.21 14.98
CA SER A 43 -16.24 0.29 15.19
C SER A 43 -16.32 1.36 16.29
N TYR A 44 -15.47 1.26 17.32
CA TYR A 44 -15.55 2.06 18.54
C TYR A 44 -14.29 2.90 18.79
N HIS A 45 -14.33 3.72 19.84
CA HIS A 45 -13.21 4.57 20.23
C HIS A 45 -12.02 3.77 20.80
N PRO A 46 -10.76 4.24 20.67
CA PRO A 46 -9.56 3.59 21.20
C PRO A 46 -9.58 3.26 22.70
N GLU A 47 -10.35 4.02 23.50
CA GLU A 47 -10.47 3.79 24.95
C GLU A 47 -11.45 2.67 25.30
N HIS A 48 -12.21 2.15 24.32
CA HIS A 48 -13.13 1.06 24.56
C HIS A 48 -12.33 -0.23 24.86
N PRO A 49 -12.65 -1.00 25.93
CA PRO A 49 -11.88 -2.19 26.31
C PRO A 49 -11.67 -3.20 25.17
N TRP A 50 -12.70 -3.49 24.37
CA TRP A 50 -12.58 -4.33 23.18
C TRP A 50 -11.50 -3.82 22.21
N VAL A 51 -11.53 -2.52 21.90
CA VAL A 51 -10.58 -1.90 20.95
C VAL A 51 -9.15 -1.95 21.46
N ILE A 52 -8.94 -1.87 22.77
CA ILE A 52 -7.60 -2.03 23.37
C ILE A 52 -7.05 -3.43 23.09
N GLU A 53 -7.84 -4.47 23.34
CA GLU A 53 -7.39 -5.85 23.13
C GLU A 53 -7.28 -6.22 21.65
N GLU A 54 -8.20 -5.75 20.80
CA GLU A 54 -8.12 -5.91 19.34
C GLU A 54 -6.88 -5.23 18.77
N THR A 55 -6.58 -4.01 19.23
CA THR A 55 -5.38 -3.27 18.83
C THR A 55 -4.12 -4.07 19.19
N ARG A 56 -4.03 -4.57 20.43
CA ARG A 56 -2.89 -5.40 20.86
C ARG A 56 -2.74 -6.65 20.01
N GLY A 57 -3.82 -7.38 19.77
CA GLY A 57 -3.78 -8.59 18.95
C GLY A 57 -3.30 -8.32 17.52
N ALA A 58 -3.77 -7.22 16.90
CA ALA A 58 -3.32 -6.83 15.57
C ALA A 58 -1.83 -6.40 15.56
N GLU A 59 -1.41 -5.60 16.54
CA GLU A 59 -0.01 -5.15 16.66
C GLU A 59 0.95 -6.31 16.90
N ASP A 60 0.58 -7.28 17.74
CA ASP A 60 1.39 -8.47 18.01
C ASP A 60 1.62 -9.31 16.75
N ILE A 61 0.64 -9.38 15.84
CA ILE A 61 0.77 -10.09 14.56
C ILE A 61 1.76 -9.38 13.63
N PHE A 62 1.78 -8.04 13.60
CA PHE A 62 2.60 -7.27 12.66
C PHE A 62 3.97 -6.86 13.21
N LYS A 63 4.17 -7.04 14.52
CA LYS A 63 5.43 -6.77 15.20
C LYS A 63 6.60 -7.43 14.50
N ASP A 64 7.67 -6.66 14.29
CA ASP A 64 8.92 -7.07 13.66
C ASP A 64 8.80 -7.57 12.20
N LYS A 65 7.63 -7.39 11.55
CA LYS A 65 7.41 -7.80 10.15
C LYS A 65 7.67 -6.69 9.12
N GLY A 66 8.02 -5.48 9.55
CA GLY A 66 8.20 -4.34 8.66
C GLY A 66 6.92 -3.92 7.94
N VAL A 67 5.78 -4.08 8.62
CA VAL A 67 4.45 -3.67 8.12
C VAL A 67 4.12 -2.29 8.69
N GLU A 68 3.78 -1.35 7.82
CA GLU A 68 3.27 -0.03 8.22
C GLU A 68 1.79 -0.17 8.58
N THR A 69 1.42 0.15 9.82
CA THR A 69 0.05 0.03 10.30
C THR A 69 -0.53 1.40 10.65
N GLU A 70 -1.72 1.70 10.15
CA GLU A 70 -2.52 2.84 10.59
C GLU A 70 -3.86 2.38 11.19
N LYS A 71 -4.50 3.26 11.96
CA LYS A 71 -5.76 2.99 12.65
C LYS A 71 -6.79 4.07 12.34
N PHE A 72 -8.05 3.68 12.21
CA PHE A 72 -9.18 4.57 12.07
C PHE A 72 -10.32 4.14 12.98
N TYR A 73 -11.02 5.09 13.60
CA TYR A 73 -12.03 4.81 14.63
C TYR A 73 -13.36 5.46 14.26
N LEU A 74 -14.40 4.65 14.11
CA LEU A 74 -15.72 5.14 13.72
C LEU A 74 -16.48 5.80 14.89
N ASP A 75 -16.12 5.47 16.13
CA ASP A 75 -16.74 6.00 17.36
C ASP A 75 -18.27 5.81 17.42
N THR A 76 -18.78 4.76 16.79
CA THR A 76 -20.24 4.57 16.57
C THR A 76 -21.02 4.19 17.82
N LYS A 77 -20.34 3.75 18.88
CA LYS A 77 -20.97 3.47 20.19
C LYS A 77 -21.28 4.75 20.97
N ARG A 78 -20.48 5.80 20.81
CA ARG A 78 -20.73 7.10 21.46
C ARG A 78 -21.54 8.03 20.57
N LYS A 79 -21.36 7.93 19.25
CA LYS A 79 -22.01 8.76 18.24
C LYS A 79 -22.85 7.89 17.31
N THR A 80 -24.12 7.78 17.63
CA THR A 80 -25.04 6.80 17.02
C THR A 80 -25.91 7.38 15.91
N SER A 81 -25.86 8.70 15.65
CA SER A 81 -26.74 9.34 14.67
C SER A 81 -26.42 8.87 13.24
N ALA A 82 -27.44 8.85 12.37
CA ALA A 82 -27.28 8.45 10.98
C ALA A 82 -26.33 9.40 10.23
N GLU A 83 -26.37 10.69 10.54
CA GLU A 83 -25.48 11.70 9.98
C GLU A 83 -24.03 11.43 10.36
N TRP A 84 -23.77 11.06 11.63
CA TRP A 84 -22.43 10.69 12.06
C TRP A 84 -21.94 9.44 11.35
N LYS A 85 -22.75 8.37 11.33
CA LYS A 85 -22.40 7.10 10.67
C LYS A 85 -22.08 7.30 9.19
N LYS A 86 -22.88 8.10 8.48
CA LYS A 86 -22.63 8.46 7.08
C LYS A 86 -21.30 9.20 6.93
N LYS A 87 -21.12 10.28 7.71
CA LYS A 87 -19.91 11.10 7.66
C LYS A 87 -18.65 10.27 7.94
N VAL A 88 -18.63 9.51 9.03
CA VAL A 88 -17.43 8.77 9.46
C VAL A 88 -17.12 7.57 8.54
N SER A 89 -18.15 7.01 7.90
CA SER A 89 -18.01 6.02 6.83
C SER A 89 -17.30 6.61 5.61
N GLU A 90 -17.69 7.82 5.18
CA GLU A 90 -17.04 8.53 4.06
C GLU A 90 -15.59 8.90 4.41
N GLU A 91 -15.33 9.33 5.65
CA GLU A 91 -13.97 9.61 6.14
C GLU A 91 -13.08 8.35 6.16
N ALA A 92 -13.63 7.19 6.56
CA ALA A 92 -12.92 5.91 6.53
C ALA A 92 -12.56 5.50 5.10
N VAL A 93 -13.49 5.63 4.15
CA VAL A 93 -13.23 5.36 2.72
C VAL A 93 -12.15 6.28 2.18
N LYS A 94 -12.24 7.58 2.48
CA LYS A 94 -11.21 8.55 2.09
C LYS A 94 -9.85 8.18 2.66
N LYS A 95 -9.78 7.70 3.91
CA LYS A 95 -8.53 7.23 4.52
C LYS A 95 -7.95 6.03 3.77
N ILE A 96 -8.77 5.09 3.30
CA ILE A 96 -8.33 3.98 2.43
C ILE A 96 -7.72 4.52 1.13
N GLU A 97 -8.38 5.48 0.47
CA GLU A 97 -7.91 6.08 -0.79
C GLU A 97 -6.59 6.84 -0.65
N GLU A 98 -6.42 7.57 0.45
CA GLU A 98 -5.22 8.36 0.73
C GLU A 98 -4.04 7.49 1.19
N PHE A 99 -4.29 6.55 2.11
CA PHE A 99 -3.25 5.69 2.67
C PHE A 99 -2.80 4.59 1.70
N LYS A 100 -3.70 4.16 0.81
CA LYS A 100 -3.51 3.06 -0.16
C LYS A 100 -2.96 1.79 0.52
N PRO A 101 -3.67 1.23 1.52
CA PRO A 101 -3.23 0.02 2.19
C PRO A 101 -3.25 -1.19 1.24
N ASP A 102 -2.34 -2.15 1.46
CA ASP A 102 -2.39 -3.47 0.84
C ASP A 102 -3.51 -4.34 1.46
N LEU A 103 -3.86 -4.08 2.72
CA LEU A 103 -4.89 -4.82 3.46
C LEU A 103 -5.67 -3.88 4.40
N VAL A 104 -7.00 -4.02 4.39
CA VAL A 104 -7.88 -3.39 5.38
C VAL A 104 -8.45 -4.47 6.30
N ILE A 105 -8.33 -4.29 7.61
CA ILE A 105 -8.95 -5.14 8.62
C ILE A 105 -9.99 -4.32 9.36
N VAL A 106 -11.23 -4.80 9.38
CA VAL A 106 -12.34 -4.17 10.09
C VAL A 106 -12.67 -4.95 11.36
N PHE A 107 -13.00 -4.24 12.44
CA PHE A 107 -13.34 -4.82 13.74
C PHE A 107 -14.78 -4.48 14.13
N ASP A 108 -15.55 -5.53 14.48
CA ASP A 108 -16.98 -5.54 14.79
C ASP A 108 -17.94 -5.18 13.63
N ASP A 109 -19.23 -5.35 13.90
CA ASP A 109 -20.33 -5.20 12.95
C ASP A 109 -20.42 -3.81 12.30
N ASN A 110 -20.26 -2.72 13.07
CA ASN A 110 -20.43 -1.37 12.51
C ASN A 110 -19.34 -1.04 11.48
N ALA A 111 -18.09 -1.44 11.71
CA ALA A 111 -17.00 -1.25 10.74
C ALA A 111 -17.20 -2.13 9.50
N CYS A 112 -17.71 -3.34 9.69
CA CYS A 112 -18.09 -4.21 8.58
C CYS A 112 -19.20 -3.57 7.73
N GLU A 113 -20.33 -3.22 8.34
CA GLU A 113 -21.50 -2.66 7.68
C GLU A 113 -21.21 -1.32 7.02
N LEU A 114 -20.52 -0.40 7.72
CA LEU A 114 -20.30 0.96 7.25
C LEU A 114 -19.12 1.08 6.28
N VAL A 115 -18.20 0.13 6.25
CA VAL A 115 -16.98 0.24 5.43
C VAL A 115 -16.77 -0.99 4.55
N ALA A 116 -16.58 -2.17 5.13
CA ALA A 116 -16.21 -3.37 4.36
C ALA A 116 -17.27 -3.76 3.31
N MET A 117 -18.56 -3.65 3.65
CA MET A 117 -19.67 -3.98 2.74
C MET A 117 -19.72 -3.11 1.47
N LYS A 118 -18.99 -2.00 1.39
CA LYS A 118 -18.86 -1.20 0.16
C LYS A 118 -17.95 -1.86 -0.89
N TYR A 119 -17.21 -2.89 -0.50
CA TYR A 119 -16.25 -3.62 -1.34
C TYR A 119 -16.63 -5.09 -1.55
N ALA A 120 -17.81 -5.51 -1.06
CA ALA A 120 -18.33 -6.88 -1.16
C ALA A 120 -19.17 -7.11 -2.43
#